data_AF-A0A822YA82-F1
#
_entry.id   AF-A0A822YA82-F1
#
_cell.length_a   1.000
_cell.length_b   1.000
_cell.length_c   1.000
_cell.angle_alpha   90.00
_cell.angle_beta   90.00
_cell.angle_gamma   90.00
#
_symmetry.space_group_name_H-M   'P 1'
#
loop_
_entity.id
_entity.type
_entity.pdbx_description
1 polymer ?
#
loop_
_entity_poly.entity_id
_entity_poly.type
_entity_poly.pdbx_seq_one_letter_code
_entity_poly.pdbx_strand_id
1 'polypeptide(L)'
;MNDGHRNFVQPAIPRFDGHYDHWSKLMENFLRSKEYWQVVSEGITEPTTNTTMTDAKRRELEELRLKDLKAKNYLFQAIDRSILENILHKDTSKHIWDSMKKKYQGSTREKRQQFKHFVWSSKHFE
;
A
#
# COMPACT_ATOMS: atom_id res chain seq x y z
N MET A 1 -3.36 -16.43 -40.10
CA MET A 1 -3.82 -15.33 -39.22
C MET A 1 -2.75 -15.10 -38.18
N ASN A 2 -2.29 -13.85 -38.00
CA ASN A 2 -1.26 -13.50 -37.03
C ASN A 2 -1.99 -13.04 -35.77
N ASP A 3 -2.10 -13.92 -34.78
CA ASP A 3 -2.70 -13.57 -33.50
C ASP A 3 -1.74 -12.65 -32.76
N GLY A 4 -2.01 -11.36 -32.85
CA GLY A 4 -1.27 -10.33 -32.14
C GLY A 4 -1.27 -10.65 -30.65
N HIS A 5 -0.12 -11.09 -30.15
CA HIS A 5 0.18 -11.07 -28.73
C HIS A 5 -0.10 -9.64 -28.24
N ARG A 6 -1.27 -9.44 -27.64
CA ARG A 6 -1.54 -8.23 -26.87
C ARG A 6 -0.47 -8.20 -25.82
N ASN A 7 0.51 -7.33 -26.00
CA ASN A 7 1.49 -7.00 -24.99
C ASN A 7 0.72 -6.40 -23.82
N PHE A 8 0.21 -7.26 -22.93
CA PHE A 8 -0.29 -6.85 -21.63
C PHE A 8 0.94 -6.34 -20.89
N VAL A 9 1.22 -5.05 -21.02
CA VAL A 9 2.25 -4.36 -20.25
C VAL A 9 1.91 -4.64 -18.80
N GLN A 10 2.78 -5.36 -18.10
CA GLN A 10 2.56 -5.59 -16.68
C GLN A 10 2.45 -4.24 -15.99
N PRO A 11 1.41 -4.00 -15.16
CA PRO A 11 1.30 -2.77 -14.42
C PRO A 11 2.58 -2.58 -13.58
N ALA A 12 3.29 -1.49 -13.82
CA ALA A 12 4.46 -1.14 -13.04
C ALA A 12 4.05 -0.91 -11.58
N ILE A 13 4.93 -1.25 -10.63
CA ILE A 13 4.69 -1.02 -9.21
C ILE A 13 4.56 0.50 -9.00
N PRO A 14 3.42 1.01 -8.50
CA PRO A 14 3.24 2.45 -8.31
C PRO A 14 4.20 2.98 -7.23
N ARG A 15 5.15 3.83 -7.64
CA ARG A 15 6.09 4.48 -6.71
C ARG A 15 5.40 5.61 -5.95
N PHE A 16 5.68 5.71 -4.66
CA PHE A 16 5.19 6.80 -3.84
C PHE A 16 6.02 8.07 -4.11
N ASP A 17 5.34 9.15 -4.47
CA ASP A 17 5.93 10.44 -4.85
C ASP A 17 5.53 11.59 -3.89
N GLY A 18 4.87 11.25 -2.78
CA GLY A 18 4.29 12.22 -1.84
C GLY A 18 2.79 12.45 -2.02
N HIS A 19 2.19 12.05 -3.14
CA HIS A 19 0.74 12.20 -3.38
C HIS A 19 -0.05 10.98 -2.92
N TYR A 20 -0.27 10.89 -1.61
CA TYR A 20 -0.90 9.71 -0.99
C TYR A 20 -2.25 9.31 -1.62
N ASP A 21 -3.19 10.23 -1.79
CA ASP A 21 -4.54 9.90 -2.30
C ASP A 21 -4.53 9.33 -3.73
N HIS A 22 -3.53 9.70 -4.53
CA HIS A 22 -3.35 9.17 -5.88
C HIS A 22 -2.63 7.82 -5.84
N TRP A 23 -1.48 7.77 -5.16
CA TRP A 23 -0.69 6.57 -4.98
C TRP A 23 -1.50 5.43 -4.35
N SER A 24 -2.29 5.71 -3.32
CA SER A 24 -3.07 4.69 -2.61
C SER A 24 -4.09 4.03 -3.53
N LYS A 25 -4.73 4.78 -4.44
CA LYS A 25 -5.68 4.23 -5.42
C LYS A 25 -4.97 3.31 -6.43
N LEU A 26 -3.80 3.71 -6.92
CA LEU A 26 -3.01 2.90 -7.85
C LEU A 26 -2.49 1.63 -7.17
N MET A 27 -1.93 1.76 -5.97
CA MET A 27 -1.37 0.65 -5.20
C MET A 27 -2.46 -0.34 -4.76
N GLU A 28 -3.63 0.16 -4.32
CA GLU A 28 -4.78 -0.70 -3.99
C GLU A 28 -5.22 -1.52 -5.21
N ASN A 29 -5.42 -0.89 -6.37
CA ASN A 29 -5.79 -1.59 -7.59
C ASN A 29 -4.75 -2.63 -8.00
N PHE A 30 -3.47 -2.27 -7.91
CA PHE A 30 -2.36 -3.17 -8.19
C PHE A 30 -2.41 -4.41 -7.29
N LEU A 31 -2.57 -4.23 -5.97
CA LEU A 31 -2.63 -5.33 -5.00
C LEU A 31 -3.91 -6.18 -5.14
N ARG A 32 -5.05 -5.56 -5.48
CA ARG A 32 -6.30 -6.27 -5.80
C ARG A 32 -6.14 -7.17 -7.04
N SER A 33 -5.45 -6.69 -8.09
CA SER A 33 -5.16 -7.50 -9.28
C SER A 33 -4.29 -8.73 -9.01
N LYS A 34 -3.56 -8.73 -7.89
CA LYS A 34 -2.71 -9.83 -7.42
C LYS A 34 -3.36 -10.66 -6.31
N GLU A 35 -4.58 -10.32 -5.89
CA GLU A 35 -5.31 -10.95 -4.77
C GLU A 35 -4.63 -10.79 -3.40
N TYR A 36 -3.81 -9.74 -3.24
CA TYR A 36 -3.07 -9.47 -1.99
C TYR A 36 -3.74 -8.41 -1.12
N TRP A 37 -4.79 -7.77 -1.60
CA TRP A 37 -5.42 -6.66 -0.87
C TRP A 37 -5.96 -7.07 0.50
N GLN A 38 -6.56 -8.25 0.64
CA GLN A 38 -7.17 -8.70 1.89
C GLN A 38 -6.17 -8.70 3.06
N VAL A 39 -4.96 -9.23 2.87
CA VAL A 39 -3.93 -9.26 3.92
C VAL A 39 -3.37 -7.87 4.24
N VAL A 40 -3.47 -6.91 3.32
CA VAL A 40 -3.07 -5.51 3.53
C VAL A 40 -4.14 -4.74 4.30
N SER A 41 -5.42 -4.93 3.95
CA SER A 41 -6.53 -4.22 4.57
C SER A 41 -6.89 -4.76 5.95
N GLU A 42 -7.05 -6.08 6.05
CA GLU A 42 -7.54 -6.76 7.26
C GLU A 42 -6.39 -7.25 8.15
N GLY A 43 -5.26 -7.62 7.53
CA GLY A 43 -4.14 -8.24 8.22
C GLY A 43 -4.27 -9.76 8.25
N ILE A 44 -3.36 -10.42 8.96
CA ILE A 44 -3.42 -11.85 9.24
C ILE A 44 -3.70 -12.02 10.72
N THR A 45 -4.80 -12.71 11.05
CA THR A 45 -5.08 -13.11 12.42
C THR A 45 -4.27 -14.35 12.75
N GLU A 46 -3.27 -14.20 13.61
CA GLU A 46 -2.51 -15.32 14.15
C GLU A 46 -3.44 -16.18 15.04
N PRO A 47 -3.47 -17.52 14.86
CA PRO A 47 -4.22 -18.41 15.74
C PRO A 47 -3.70 -18.31 17.18
N THR A 48 -4.59 -18.40 18.16
CA THR A 48 -4.17 -18.54 19.56
C THR A 48 -3.46 -19.88 19.76
N THR A 49 -2.40 -19.88 20.57
CA THR A 49 -1.50 -21.01 20.84
C THR A 49 -2.20 -22.30 21.31
N ASN A 50 -3.44 -22.19 21.76
CA ASN A 50 -4.20 -23.30 22.35
C ASN A 50 -5.24 -23.89 21.37
N THR A 51 -5.30 -23.41 20.13
CA THR A 51 -6.27 -23.89 19.13
C THR A 51 -5.69 -25.04 18.33
N THR A 52 -6.28 -26.24 18.46
CA THR A 52 -5.98 -27.36 17.59
C THR A 52 -6.40 -27.02 16.17
N MET A 53 -5.44 -26.66 15.31
CA MET A 53 -5.72 -26.36 13.91
C MET A 53 -5.75 -27.63 13.07
N THR A 54 -6.78 -27.78 12.25
CA THR A 54 -6.83 -28.78 11.19
C THR A 54 -5.79 -28.46 10.11
N ASP A 55 -5.33 -29.47 9.37
CA ASP A 55 -4.34 -29.28 8.31
C ASP A 55 -4.82 -28.30 7.23
N ALA A 56 -6.12 -28.29 6.94
CA ALA A 56 -6.73 -27.35 5.99
C ALA A 56 -6.55 -25.89 6.45
N LYS A 57 -6.82 -25.58 7.72
CA LYS A 57 -6.65 -24.22 8.27
C LYS A 57 -5.18 -23.80 8.32
N ARG A 58 -4.26 -24.74 8.54
CA ARG A 58 -2.82 -24.46 8.52
C ARG A 58 -2.35 -24.04 7.13
N ARG A 59 -2.78 -24.77 6.09
CA ARG A 59 -2.47 -24.44 4.69
C ARG A 59 -3.01 -23.06 4.30
N GLU A 60 -4.25 -22.75 4.68
CA GLU A 60 -4.85 -21.44 4.45
C GLU A 60 -4.04 -20.31 5.11
N LEU A 61 -3.60 -20.50 6.36
CA LEU A 61 -2.76 -19.52 7.05
C LEU A 61 -1.40 -19.33 6.36
N GLU A 62 -0.77 -20.40 5.90
CA GLU A 62 0.49 -20.34 5.14
C GLU A 62 0.32 -19.58 3.82
N GLU A 63 -0.81 -19.77 3.12
CA GLU A 63 -1.15 -19.00 1.92
C GLU A 63 -1.33 -17.51 2.21
N LEU A 64 -2.04 -17.16 3.29
CA LEU A 64 -2.18 -15.77 3.73
C LEU A 64 -0.82 -15.15 4.07
N ARG A 65 0.03 -15.84 4.82
CA ARG A 65 1.40 -15.40 5.13
C ARG A 65 2.24 -15.19 3.88
N LEU A 66 2.13 -16.08 2.90
CA LEU A 66 2.81 -15.92 1.61
C LEU A 66 2.29 -14.69 0.84
N LYS A 67 0.99 -14.45 0.83
CA LYS A 67 0.40 -13.24 0.23
C LYS A 67 0.89 -11.97 0.93
N ASP A 68 0.98 -11.97 2.25
CA ASP A 68 1.49 -10.81 3.02
C ASP A 68 2.96 -10.52 2.69
N LEU A 69 3.81 -11.55 2.61
CA LEU A 69 5.21 -11.39 2.20
C LEU A 69 5.33 -10.78 0.80
N LYS A 70 4.49 -11.22 -0.15
CA LYS A 70 4.49 -10.66 -1.52
C LYS A 70 4.00 -9.21 -1.54
N ALA A 71 2.92 -8.90 -0.81
CA ALA A 71 2.43 -7.54 -0.67
C ALA A 71 3.48 -6.60 -0.05
N LYS A 72 4.13 -7.07 1.01
CA LYS A 72 5.21 -6.35 1.70
C LYS A 72 6.38 -6.05 0.76
N ASN A 73 6.81 -7.01 -0.05
CA ASN A 73 7.86 -6.79 -1.05
C ASN A 73 7.48 -5.72 -2.08
N TYR A 74 6.21 -5.63 -2.48
CA TYR A 74 5.78 -4.56 -3.37
C TYR A 74 5.74 -3.20 -2.68
N LEU A 75 5.30 -3.13 -1.43
CA LEU A 75 5.33 -1.89 -0.66
C LEU A 75 6.77 -1.39 -0.43
N PHE A 76 7.72 -2.29 -0.16
CA PHE A 76 9.14 -1.93 -0.08
C PHE A 76 9.71 -1.43 -1.41
N GLN A 77 9.23 -1.97 -2.53
CA GLN A 77 9.57 -1.48 -3.87
C GLN A 77 8.77 -0.25 -4.29
N ALA A 78 7.77 0.17 -3.54
CA ALA A 78 6.98 1.35 -3.85
C ALA A 78 7.45 2.57 -3.08
N ILE A 79 8.02 2.36 -1.89
CA ILE A 79 8.32 3.39 -0.91
C ILE A 79 9.83 3.57 -0.80
N ASP A 80 10.28 4.81 -0.79
CA ASP A 80 11.71 5.11 -0.65
C ASP A 80 12.26 4.69 0.72
N ARG A 81 13.53 4.28 0.73
CA ARG A 81 14.22 3.77 1.91
C ARG A 81 14.14 4.72 3.10
N SER A 82 14.32 6.03 2.88
CA SER A 82 14.26 7.05 3.93
C SER A 82 12.87 7.11 4.62
N ILE A 83 11.80 6.85 3.88
CA ILE A 83 10.45 6.77 4.44
C ILE A 83 10.27 5.48 5.22
N LEU A 84 10.74 4.35 4.66
CA LEU A 84 10.68 3.05 5.32
C LEU A 84 11.43 3.03 6.65
N GLU A 85 12.60 3.66 6.74
CA GLU A 85 13.39 3.77 7.98
C GLU A 85 12.61 4.49 9.09
N ASN A 86 11.75 5.44 8.73
CA ASN A 86 10.89 6.18 9.68
C ASN A 86 9.62 5.43 10.12
N ILE A 87 9.30 4.25 9.54
CA ILE A 87 8.17 3.42 9.95
C ILE A 87 8.60 2.52 11.12
N LEU A 88 7.95 2.64 12.28
CA LEU A 88 8.31 1.86 13.47
C LEU A 88 8.02 0.36 13.31
N HIS A 89 6.79 0.01 12.94
CA HIS A 89 6.35 -1.37 12.76
C HIS A 89 6.16 -1.67 11.28
N LYS A 90 6.86 -2.70 10.80
CA LYS A 90 6.86 -3.09 9.38
C LYS A 90 6.91 -4.61 9.19
N ASP A 91 6.43 -5.33 10.19
CA ASP A 91 6.39 -6.80 10.23
C ASP A 91 5.42 -7.36 9.19
N THR A 92 4.27 -6.71 9.01
CA THR A 92 3.22 -7.07 8.05
C THR A 92 3.04 -5.99 6.99
N SER A 93 2.49 -6.36 5.83
CA SER A 93 2.10 -5.42 4.79
C SER A 93 1.07 -4.40 5.29
N LYS A 94 0.16 -4.83 6.17
CA LYS A 94 -0.80 -3.96 6.87
C LYS A 94 -0.11 -2.90 7.72
N HIS A 95 0.90 -3.25 8.52
CA HIS A 95 1.62 -2.26 9.34
C HIS A 95 2.24 -1.14 8.50
N ILE A 96 2.82 -1.50 7.34
CA ILE A 96 3.41 -0.53 6.41
C ILE A 96 2.31 0.35 5.80
N TRP A 97 1.24 -0.26 5.30
CA TRP A 97 0.12 0.45 4.69
C TRP A 97 -0.54 1.44 5.66
N ASP A 98 -0.87 0.99 6.87
CA ASP A 98 -1.50 1.82 7.89
C ASP A 98 -0.56 2.94 8.37
N SER A 99 0.75 2.70 8.44
CA SER A 99 1.74 3.75 8.74
C SER A 99 1.81 4.81 7.65
N MET A 100 1.80 4.40 6.38
CA MET A 100 1.76 5.33 5.24
C MET A 100 0.47 6.15 5.25
N LYS A 101 -0.66 5.48 5.47
CA LYS A 101 -1.98 6.12 5.62
C LYS A 101 -1.96 7.17 6.72
N LYS A 102 -1.55 6.78 7.94
CA LYS A 102 -1.50 7.69 9.09
C LYS A 102 -0.64 8.93 8.84
N LYS A 103 0.50 8.78 8.16
CA LYS A 103 1.46 9.87 7.95
C LYS A 103 1.10 10.80 6.79
N TYR A 104 0.53 10.26 5.71
CA TYR A 104 0.38 10.99 4.45
C TYR A 104 -1.07 11.20 4.00
N GLN A 105 -2.04 10.49 4.57
CA GLN A 105 -3.45 10.76 4.35
C GLN A 105 -3.80 12.13 4.95
N GLY A 106 -4.34 13.04 4.14
CA GLY A 106 -4.70 14.39 4.59
C GLY A 106 -3.56 15.41 4.59
N SER A 107 -2.31 15.03 4.84
CA SER A 107 -1.15 15.96 4.79
C SER A 107 -0.98 16.60 3.41
N THR A 108 -1.33 15.87 2.36
CA THR A 108 -1.32 16.39 0.97
C THR A 108 -2.41 17.43 0.77
N ARG A 109 -3.58 17.25 1.39
CA ARG A 109 -4.71 18.20 1.33
C ARG A 109 -4.39 19.47 2.09
N GLU A 110 -3.84 19.35 3.29
CA GLU A 110 -3.47 20.49 4.15
C GLU A 110 -2.35 21.33 3.52
N LYS A 111 -1.28 20.69 3.01
CA LYS A 111 -0.22 21.41 2.27
C LYS A 111 -0.76 22.10 1.01
N ARG A 112 -1.72 21.47 0.31
CA ARG A 112 -2.36 22.08 -0.87
C ARG A 112 -3.29 23.23 -0.49
N GLN A 113 -3.99 23.15 0.64
CA GLN A 113 -4.81 24.25 1.16
C GLN A 113 -3.94 25.43 1.61
N GLN A 114 -2.84 25.16 2.32
CA GLN A 114 -1.86 26.18 2.69
C GLN A 114 -1.24 26.85 1.46
N PHE A 115 -0.82 26.08 0.45
CA PHE A 115 -0.28 26.62 -0.80
C PHE A 115 -1.32 27.45 -1.57
N LYS A 116 -2.56 26.95 -1.70
CA LYS A 116 -3.65 27.69 -2.34
C LYS A 116 -3.97 28.99 -1.59
N HIS A 117 -3.99 28.96 -0.26
CA HIS A 117 -4.20 30.15 0.55
C HIS A 117 -3.07 31.16 0.37
N PHE A 118 -1.81 30.71 0.39
CA PHE A 118 -0.64 31.55 0.15
C PHE A 118 -0.66 32.22 -1.23
N VAL A 119 -1.00 31.47 -2.29
CA VAL A 119 -1.11 32.01 -3.65
C VAL A 119 -2.30 32.98 -3.79
N TRP A 120 -3.42 32.70 -3.11
CA TRP A 120 -4.59 33.58 -3.12
C TRP A 120 -4.31 34.90 -2.39
N SER A 121 -3.71 34.85 -1.20
CA SER A 121 -3.31 36.03 -0.43
C SER A 121 -2.27 36.88 -1.15
N SER A 122 -1.35 36.27 -1.91
CA SER A 122 -0.34 37.01 -2.69
C SER A 122 -0.90 37.71 -3.93
N LYS A 123 -2.07 37.30 -4.43
CA LYS A 123 -2.72 37.89 -5.62
C LYS A 123 -3.78 38.94 -5.29
N HIS A 124 -4.11 39.14 -4.02
CA HIS A 124 -5.17 40.05 -3.58
C HIS A 124 -4.66 41.15 -2.63
N PHE A 125 -3.34 41.22 -2.40
CA PHE A 125 -2.66 42.23 -1.59
C PHE A 125 -1.59 43.03 -2.36
N GLU A 126 -1.67 43.05 -3.70
CA GLU A 126 -1.00 44.05 -4.56
C GLU A 126 -2.01 45.00 -5.17
#